data_AF-A0A4Q3UQ26-F1
#
_entry.id   AF-A0A4Q3UQ26-F1
#
_cell.length_a   1.000
_cell.length_b   1.000
_cell.length_c   1.000
_cell.angle_alpha   90.00
_cell.angle_beta   90.00
_cell.angle_gamma   90.00
#
_symmetry.space_group_name_H-M   'P 1'
#
loop_
_entity.id
_entity.type
_entity.pdbx_description
1 polymer ?
#
loop_
_entity_poly.entity_id
_entity_poly.type
_entity_poly.pdbx_seq_one_letter_code
_entity_poly.pdbx_strand_id
1 'polypeptide(L)'
;MILTMMKGKLHRAAVTQCDLHYEGSCSIDMDLLEQAGILPHEQIDIWNVTNGARITTYAIEAPRGSKTIGVNGAAARFFQVQDRVIIAAWTQMDEQAARQHAPAVVKLNEKNEVVTGIS
;
A
#
# COMPACT_ATOMS: atom_id res chain seq x y z
N MET A 1 6.14 8.62 -25.83
CA MET A 1 5.52 7.38 -25.30
C MET A 1 5.00 7.68 -23.90
N ILE A 2 3.88 7.10 -23.49
CA ILE A 2 3.39 7.16 -22.10
C ILE A 2 3.88 5.92 -21.36
N LEU A 3 4.44 6.10 -20.16
CA LEU A 3 4.95 5.06 -19.28
C LEU A 3 4.09 4.96 -18.01
N THR A 4 3.90 3.74 -17.52
CA THR A 4 3.35 3.49 -16.18
C THR A 4 4.50 3.40 -15.19
N MET A 5 4.57 4.34 -14.26
CA MET A 5 5.64 4.46 -13.27
C MET A 5 5.08 4.22 -11.86
N MET A 6 5.91 3.68 -10.96
CA MET A 6 5.52 3.56 -9.55
C MET A 6 5.38 4.97 -8.99
N LYS A 7 4.20 5.31 -8.46
CA LYS A 7 3.93 6.62 -7.86
C LYS A 7 4.50 6.68 -6.44
N GLY A 8 4.15 5.68 -5.65
CA GLY A 8 4.67 5.52 -4.29
C GLY A 8 4.29 4.17 -3.70
N LYS A 9 4.90 3.83 -2.57
CA LYS A 9 4.65 2.57 -1.87
C LYS A 9 4.82 2.66 -0.36
N LEU A 10 4.07 1.81 0.33
CA LEU A 10 4.31 1.38 1.70
C LEU A 10 5.12 0.08 1.65
N HIS A 11 6.35 0.11 2.15
CA HIS A 11 7.27 -1.00 2.12
C HIS A 11 7.32 -1.72 3.46
N ARG A 12 6.98 -3.02 3.44
CA ARG A 12 6.91 -3.90 4.62
C ARG A 12 5.91 -3.37 5.66
N ALA A 13 4.69 -3.07 5.23
CA ALA A 13 3.58 -2.86 6.16
C ALA A 13 3.19 -4.19 6.83
N ALA A 14 2.71 -4.18 8.06
CA ALA A 14 2.02 -5.31 8.70
C ALA A 14 0.52 -5.16 8.52
N VAL A 15 -0.16 -6.21 8.07
CA VAL A 15 -1.63 -6.27 8.07
C VAL A 15 -2.13 -6.24 9.52
N THR A 16 -3.04 -5.32 9.83
CA THR A 16 -3.61 -5.17 11.18
C THR A 16 -5.06 -5.61 11.26
N GLN A 17 -5.75 -5.66 10.12
CA GLN A 17 -7.15 -6.08 10.03
C GLN A 17 -7.37 -6.91 8.78
N CYS A 18 -8.22 -7.93 8.89
CA CYS A 18 -8.61 -8.79 7.80
C CYS A 18 -10.06 -9.23 8.01
N ASP A 19 -11.00 -8.67 7.25
CA ASP A 19 -12.42 -9.03 7.34
C ASP A 19 -12.95 -9.49 5.98
N LEU A 20 -13.33 -10.76 5.90
CA LEU A 20 -13.86 -11.41 4.70
C LEU A 20 -15.22 -10.85 4.26
N HIS A 21 -16.03 -10.37 5.20
CA HIS A 21 -17.39 -9.92 4.94
C HIS A 21 -17.48 -8.42 4.64
N TYR A 22 -16.39 -7.69 4.82
CA TYR A 22 -16.30 -6.28 4.46
C TYR A 22 -16.07 -6.09 2.95
N GLU A 23 -16.46 -4.93 2.41
CA GLU A 23 -16.33 -4.62 0.98
C GLU A 23 -14.86 -4.65 0.51
N GLY A 24 -14.62 -5.28 -0.64
CA GLY A 24 -13.28 -5.55 -1.16
C GLY A 24 -12.48 -4.28 -1.45
N SER A 25 -11.63 -3.90 -0.49
CA SER A 25 -10.81 -2.68 -0.49
C SER A 25 -9.65 -2.83 0.50
N CYS A 26 -8.70 -1.90 0.48
CA CYS A 26 -7.64 -1.82 1.49
C CYS A 26 -7.77 -0.55 2.34
N SER A 27 -8.09 -0.70 3.62
CA SER A 27 -8.13 0.43 4.56
C SER A 27 -6.72 0.79 5.03
N ILE A 28 -6.31 2.03 4.84
CA ILE A 28 -4.94 2.48 5.15
C ILE A 28 -5.03 3.76 5.99
N ASP A 29 -4.23 3.82 7.07
CA ASP A 29 -4.03 5.05 7.86
C ASP A 29 -3.73 6.24 6.95
N MET A 30 -4.51 7.32 7.09
CA MET A 30 -4.34 8.56 6.31
C MET A 30 -2.91 9.12 6.36
N ASP A 31 -2.21 9.02 7.49
CA ASP A 31 -0.81 9.49 7.57
C ASP A 31 0.11 8.69 6.64
N LEU A 32 -0.18 7.40 6.43
CA LEU A 32 0.59 6.53 5.54
C LEU A 32 0.23 6.78 4.07
N LEU A 33 -1.05 6.99 3.77
CA LEU A 33 -1.51 7.39 2.44
C LEU A 33 -0.81 8.67 1.97
N GLU A 34 -0.84 9.72 2.80
CA GLU A 34 -0.23 11.01 2.49
C GLU A 34 1.29 10.89 2.27
N GLN A 35 2.00 10.17 3.14
CA GLN A 35 3.44 9.97 3.01
C GLN A 35 3.84 9.15 1.77
N ALA A 36 3.00 8.20 1.35
CA ALA A 36 3.22 7.42 0.13
C ALA A 36 2.66 8.10 -1.13
N GLY A 37 1.98 9.25 -0.99
CA GLY A 37 1.30 9.91 -2.09
C GLY A 37 0.18 9.06 -2.70
N ILE A 38 -0.47 8.20 -1.92
CA ILE A 38 -1.60 7.35 -2.37
C ILE A 38 -2.90 8.05 -1.99
N LEU A 39 -3.83 8.16 -2.93
CA LEU A 39 -5.13 8.79 -2.72
C LEU A 39 -6.19 7.75 -2.33
N PRO A 40 -7.22 8.14 -1.56
CA PRO A 40 -8.43 7.34 -1.42
C PRO A 40 -9.02 7.03 -2.81
N HIS A 41 -9.50 5.81 -2.98
CA HIS A 41 -10.03 5.25 -4.23
C HIS A 41 -9.00 5.09 -5.37
N GLU A 42 -7.72 5.29 -5.10
CA GLU A 42 -6.65 5.00 -6.07
C GLU A 42 -6.39 3.50 -6.18
N GLN A 43 -6.16 3.01 -7.40
CA GLN A 43 -5.75 1.63 -7.63
C GLN A 43 -4.38 1.38 -6.99
N ILE A 44 -4.30 0.27 -6.25
CA ILE A 44 -3.09 -0.21 -5.60
C ILE A 44 -2.87 -1.69 -5.89
N ASP A 45 -1.60 -2.09 -5.94
CA ASP A 45 -1.22 -3.48 -5.86
C ASP A 45 -0.71 -3.81 -4.45
N ILE A 46 -1.11 -4.97 -3.94
CA ILE A 46 -0.67 -5.49 -2.65
C ILE A 46 0.10 -6.79 -2.89
N TRP A 47 1.35 -6.81 -2.45
CA TRP A 47 2.24 -7.97 -2.55
C TRP A 47 2.53 -8.50 -1.16
N ASN A 48 2.02 -9.68 -0.86
CA ASN A 48 2.25 -10.37 0.41
C ASN A 48 3.63 -11.01 0.41
N VAL A 49 4.53 -10.48 1.24
CA VAL A 49 5.89 -10.99 1.42
C VAL A 49 5.89 -12.30 2.20
N THR A 50 4.91 -12.52 3.09
CA THR A 50 4.83 -13.72 3.92
C THR A 50 4.51 -14.96 3.09
N ASN A 51 3.56 -14.87 2.15
CA ASN A 51 3.05 -16.03 1.41
C ASN A 51 3.11 -15.93 -0.12
N GLY A 52 3.56 -14.80 -0.66
CA GLY A 52 3.72 -14.59 -2.11
C GLY A 52 2.46 -14.16 -2.87
N ALA A 53 1.30 -14.03 -2.22
CA ALA A 53 0.08 -13.57 -2.87
C ALA A 53 0.25 -12.16 -3.47
N ARG A 54 -0.36 -11.92 -4.64
CA ARG A 54 -0.32 -10.63 -5.35
C ARG A 54 -1.73 -10.30 -5.81
N ILE A 55 -2.25 -9.17 -5.38
CA ILE A 55 -3.59 -8.71 -5.74
C ILE A 55 -3.58 -7.25 -6.16
N THR A 56 -4.61 -6.85 -6.89
CA THR A 56 -4.90 -5.46 -7.24
C THR A 56 -6.26 -5.09 -6.65
N THR A 57 -6.35 -3.92 -6.02
CA THR A 57 -7.59 -3.37 -5.43
C THR A 57 -7.48 -1.84 -5.39
N TYR A 58 -8.26 -1.17 -4.55
CA TYR A 58 -8.17 0.27 -4.31
C TYR A 58 -8.02 0.57 -2.81
N ALA A 59 -7.41 1.72 -2.51
CA ALA A 59 -7.25 2.22 -1.14
C ALA A 59 -8.53 2.89 -0.62
N ILE A 60 -8.80 2.79 0.67
CA ILE A 60 -9.76 3.62 1.41
C ILE A 60 -9.14 4.11 2.71
N GLU A 61 -9.70 5.17 3.28
CA GLU A 61 -9.17 5.81 4.48
C GLU A 61 -9.47 4.99 5.73
N ALA A 62 -8.47 4.89 6.60
CA ALA A 62 -8.63 4.54 8.01
C ALA A 62 -8.28 5.76 8.89
N PRO A 63 -8.74 5.80 10.15
CA PRO A 63 -8.48 6.93 11.04
C PRO A 63 -7.00 7.30 11.12
N ARG A 64 -6.71 8.60 11.15
CA ARG A 64 -5.34 9.14 11.17
C ARG A 64 -4.59 8.64 12.40
N GLY A 65 -3.36 8.18 12.20
CA GLY A 65 -2.49 7.67 13.27
C GLY A 65 -2.87 6.28 13.78
N SER A 66 -3.91 5.64 13.24
CA SER A 66 -4.37 4.31 13.66
C SER A 66 -3.39 3.18 13.33
N LYS A 67 -2.45 3.42 12.41
CA LYS A 67 -1.52 2.41 11.87
C LYS A 67 -2.20 1.24 11.17
N THR A 68 -3.46 1.44 10.79
CA THR A 68 -4.30 0.44 10.15
C THR A 68 -3.78 0.10 8.75
N ILE A 69 -3.69 -1.20 8.49
CA ILE A 69 -3.56 -1.81 7.16
C ILE A 69 -4.58 -2.95 7.13
N GLY A 70 -5.78 -2.64 6.67
CA GLY A 70 -6.89 -3.57 6.54
C GLY A 70 -6.96 -4.15 5.14
N VAL A 71 -6.89 -5.47 5.00
CA VAL A 71 -7.07 -6.16 3.71
C VAL A 71 -8.38 -6.94 3.75
N ASN A 72 -9.41 -6.41 3.10
CA ASN A 72 -10.79 -6.83 3.32
C ASN A 72 -11.42 -7.54 2.11
N GLY A 73 -12.58 -8.15 2.33
CA GLY A 73 -13.38 -8.82 1.31
C GLY A 73 -12.71 -10.11 0.80
N ALA A 74 -12.84 -10.39 -0.50
CA ALA A 74 -12.29 -11.60 -1.10
C ALA A 74 -10.76 -11.75 -0.87
N ALA A 75 -10.05 -10.62 -0.72
CA ALA A 75 -8.62 -10.62 -0.41
C ALA A 75 -8.31 -11.26 0.95
N ALA A 76 -9.23 -11.20 1.93
CA ALA A 76 -9.01 -11.73 3.28
C ALA A 76 -8.70 -13.25 3.31
N ARG A 77 -8.98 -13.98 2.23
CA ARG A 77 -8.60 -15.40 2.09
C ARG A 77 -7.10 -15.63 1.91
N PHE A 78 -6.35 -14.62 1.43
CA PHE A 78 -4.93 -14.72 1.09
C PHE A 78 -4.04 -13.87 1.99
N PHE A 79 -4.62 -13.21 2.98
CA PHE A 79 -3.92 -12.32 3.90
C PHE A 79 -4.36 -12.62 5.32
N GLN A 80 -3.44 -12.51 6.27
CA GLN A 80 -3.70 -12.67 7.69
C GLN A 80 -3.14 -11.47 8.45
N VAL A 81 -3.70 -11.19 9.62
CA VAL A 81 -3.10 -10.21 10.54
C VAL A 81 -1.65 -10.63 10.81
N GLN A 82 -0.74 -9.64 10.86
CA GLN A 82 0.72 -9.75 10.92
C GLN A 82 1.44 -10.09 9.60
N ASP A 83 0.73 -10.40 8.52
CA ASP A 83 1.40 -10.56 7.22
C ASP A 83 2.18 -9.31 6.84
N ARG A 84 3.38 -9.49 6.31
CA ARG A 84 4.21 -8.40 5.81
C ARG A 84 3.88 -8.17 4.35
N VAL A 85 3.47 -6.96 4.00
CA VAL A 85 3.01 -6.62 2.65
C VAL A 85 3.76 -5.40 2.10
N ILE A 86 3.76 -5.29 0.78
CA ILE A 86 4.13 -4.07 0.06
C ILE A 86 2.87 -3.58 -0.64
N ILE A 87 2.51 -2.31 -0.44
CA ILE A 87 1.37 -1.67 -1.11
C ILE A 87 1.93 -0.61 -2.03
N ALA A 88 1.63 -0.66 -3.33
CA ALA A 88 2.15 0.27 -4.31
C ALA A 88 1.04 0.86 -5.18
N ALA A 89 1.13 2.17 -5.46
CA ALA A 89 0.30 2.86 -6.44
C ALA A 89 1.13 3.21 -7.69
N TRP A 90 0.42 3.44 -8.80
CA TRP A 90 1.00 3.69 -10.10
C TRP A 90 0.48 5.00 -10.69
N THR A 91 1.24 5.59 -11.60
CA THR A 91 0.83 6.78 -12.34
C THR A 91 1.33 6.70 -13.78
N GLN A 92 0.68 7.43 -14.69
CA GLN A 92 1.07 7.52 -16.08
C GLN A 92 1.70 8.87 -16.37
N MET A 93 2.83 8.87 -17.08
CA MET A 93 3.51 10.09 -17.49
C MET A 93 4.27 9.90 -18.80
N ASP A 94 4.65 10.99 -19.45
CA ASP A 94 5.52 10.91 -20.61
C ASP A 94 6.94 10.48 -20.23
N GLU A 95 7.68 9.99 -21.24
CA GLU A 95 9.03 9.45 -21.04
C GLU A 95 10.02 10.48 -20.46
N GLN A 96 9.90 11.77 -20.79
CA GLN A 96 10.81 12.79 -20.29
C GLN A 96 10.56 13.02 -18.80
N ALA A 97 9.30 13.12 -18.37
CA ALA A 97 8.93 13.19 -16.97
C ALA A 97 9.33 11.91 -16.20
N ALA A 98 9.11 10.73 -16.79
CA ALA A 98 9.44 9.45 -16.18
C ALA A 98 10.92 9.30 -15.80
N ARG A 99 11.82 9.85 -16.62
CA ARG A 99 13.28 9.82 -16.36
C ARG A 99 13.71 10.64 -15.15
N GLN A 100 12.87 11.60 -14.73
CA GLN A 100 13.12 12.48 -13.59
C GLN A 100 12.23 12.14 -12.39
N HIS A 101 11.32 11.18 -12.55
CA HIS A 101 10.35 10.81 -11.52
C HIS A 101 11.01 10.10 -10.34
N ALA A 102 10.72 10.58 -9.14
CA ALA A 102 11.16 9.98 -7.89
C ALA A 102 9.93 9.47 -7.12
N PRO A 103 9.76 8.14 -6.97
CA PRO A 103 8.61 7.61 -6.25
C PRO A 103 8.70 7.84 -4.74
N ALA A 104 7.56 8.05 -4.10
CA ALA A 104 7.48 8.13 -2.64
C ALA A 104 7.64 6.72 -2.03
N VAL A 105 8.72 6.49 -1.26
CA VAL A 105 8.96 5.18 -0.62
C VAL A 105 8.93 5.33 0.89
N VAL A 106 7.86 4.83 1.51
CA VAL A 106 7.68 4.83 2.96
C VAL A 106 8.04 3.46 3.50
N LYS A 107 9.07 3.37 4.35
CA LYS A 107 9.47 2.12 5.00
C LYS A 107 8.81 2.00 6.36
N LEU A 108 8.27 0.83 6.67
CA LEU A 108 7.53 0.58 7.90
C LEU A 108 8.18 -0.55 8.73
N ASN A 109 8.20 -0.36 10.05
CA ASN A 109 8.55 -1.43 10.98
C ASN A 109 7.36 -2.37 11.22
N GLU A 110 7.48 -3.29 12.20
CA GLU A 110 6.44 -4.27 12.54
C GLU A 110 5.17 -3.63 13.12
N LYS A 111 5.28 -2.42 13.68
CA LYS A 111 4.17 -1.64 14.23
C LYS A 111 3.60 -0.62 13.25
N ASN A 112 3.98 -0.71 11.97
CA ASN A 112 3.65 0.28 10.94
C ASN A 112 4.10 1.71 11.27
N GLU A 113 5.15 1.85 12.08
CA GLU A 113 5.81 3.14 12.28
C GLU A 113 6.81 3.38 11.16
N VAL A 114 6.89 4.63 10.70
CA VAL A 114 7.78 5.03 9.62
C VAL A 114 9.21 5.05 10.15
N VAL A 115 10.11 4.37 9.43
CA VAL A 115 11.52 4.28 9.81
C VAL A 115 12.42 4.98 8.79
N THR A 116 13.31 5.82 9.30
CA THR A 116 14.32 6.56 8.54
C THR A 116 15.65 5.81 8.58
N GLY A 117 15.78 4.75 7.77
CA GLY A 117 17.01 3.96 7.72
C GLY A 117 17.20 3.16 6.44
N ILE A 118 18.46 2.94 6.07
CA ILE A 118 18.84 1.93 5.08
C ILE A 118 18.71 0.58 5.79
N SER A 119 17.92 -0.32 5.20
CA SER A 119 17.85 -1.72 5.59
C SER A 119 19.08 -2.44 5.06
#